data_AF-G7LGW3-F1
#
_entry.id   AF-G7LGW3-F1
#
_cell.length_a   1.000
_cell.length_b   1.000
_cell.length_c   1.000
_cell.angle_alpha   90.00
_cell.angle_beta   90.00
_cell.angle_gamma   90.00
#
_symmetry.space_group_name_H-M   'P 1'
#
loop_
_entity.id
_entity.type
_entity.pdbx_description
1 polymer ?
#
loop_
_entity_poly.entity_id
_entity_poly.type
_entity_poly.pdbx_seq_one_letter_code
_entity_poly.pdbx_strand_id
1 'polypeptide(L)'
;MAVSSVQPNWLELPRDVTANILQRLGAIEILASACQVCPLWWNIFKDPHMWHTVHITNFRYSPCSPYNYGDNLTKICRNAVARSCGQLEDIAIDYIGTDDLLAYIADRGLSHEGFSETLRKLPLLEELEISQNKQLSNDSLEIVGQCCPLLKSLKYCRHPLDNIEMNDAAFGIAKIMPGLHYLKMSLDELTNDDVLAILDGCPLLETLDLRACKYVEKMPGTN
;
A
#
# COMPACT_ATOMS: atom_id res chain seq x y z
N MET A 1 -45.44 7.33 30.63
CA MET A 1 -44.72 8.40 29.92
C MET A 1 -43.68 7.71 29.06
N ALA A 2 -43.84 7.74 27.74
CA ALA A 2 -42.84 7.19 26.83
C ALA A 2 -41.66 8.17 26.79
N VAL A 3 -40.46 7.70 27.15
CA VAL A 3 -39.23 8.44 26.90
C VAL A 3 -39.07 8.46 25.39
N SER A 4 -39.41 9.59 24.76
CA SER A 4 -39.02 9.85 23.37
C SER A 4 -37.49 9.79 23.35
N SER A 5 -36.94 8.72 22.77
CA SER A 5 -35.54 8.70 22.42
C SER A 5 -35.37 9.82 21.38
N VAL A 6 -34.89 10.98 21.82
CA VAL A 6 -34.49 12.06 20.92
C VAL A 6 -33.36 11.48 20.08
N GLN A 7 -33.70 10.98 18.89
CA GLN A 7 -32.69 10.57 17.93
C GLN A 7 -31.83 11.80 17.65
N PRO A 8 -30.51 11.72 17.81
CA PRO A 8 -29.64 12.83 17.48
C PRO A 8 -29.92 13.28 16.05
N ASN A 9 -30.18 14.59 15.85
CA ASN A 9 -30.40 15.11 14.51
C ASN A 9 -29.05 15.22 13.79
N TRP A 10 -28.59 14.10 13.22
CA TRP A 10 -27.32 14.01 12.49
C TRP A 10 -27.21 15.00 11.31
N LEU A 11 -28.34 15.57 10.86
CA LEU A 11 -28.38 16.59 9.80
C LEU A 11 -28.03 18.00 10.29
N GLU A 12 -28.02 18.25 11.60
CA GLU A 12 -27.65 19.55 12.19
C GLU A 12 -26.15 19.65 12.52
N LEU A 13 -25.40 18.57 12.35
CA LEU A 13 -23.95 18.60 12.55
C LEU A 13 -23.29 19.53 11.53
N PRO A 14 -22.31 20.34 11.96
CA PRO A 14 -21.44 21.06 11.05
C PRO A 14 -20.83 20.14 10.00
N ARG A 15 -20.64 20.66 8.77
CA ARG A 15 -20.19 19.87 7.61
C ARG A 15 -18.82 19.23 7.84
N ASP A 16 -17.91 19.95 8.49
CA ASP A 16 -16.57 19.52 8.87
C ASP A 16 -16.60 18.36 9.89
N VAL A 17 -17.45 18.47 10.93
CA VAL A 17 -17.63 17.40 11.92
C VAL A 17 -18.22 16.15 11.25
N THR A 18 -19.22 16.35 10.38
CA THR A 18 -19.82 15.26 9.60
C THR A 18 -18.78 14.59 8.71
N ALA A 19 -17.97 15.37 7.98
CA ALA A 19 -16.90 14.84 7.14
C ALA A 19 -15.88 14.02 7.94
N ASN A 20 -15.43 14.51 9.10
CA ASN A 20 -14.49 13.79 9.95
C ASN A 20 -15.02 12.43 10.44
N ILE A 21 -16.31 12.35 10.75
CA ILE A 21 -16.95 11.07 11.12
C ILE A 21 -16.99 10.14 9.90
N LEU A 22 -17.42 10.66 8.74
CA LEU A 22 -17.55 9.89 7.51
C LEU A 22 -16.20 9.40 6.94
N GLN A 23 -15.10 10.12 7.20
CA GLN A 23 -13.74 9.70 6.82
C GLN A 23 -13.28 8.43 7.53
N ARG A 24 -13.94 8.03 8.63
CA ARG A 24 -13.62 6.79 9.37
C ARG A 24 -14.30 5.56 8.78
N LEU A 25 -15.19 5.73 7.82
CA LEU A 25 -15.87 4.63 7.15
C LEU A 25 -14.99 4.06 6.03
N GLY A 26 -15.05 2.74 5.84
CA GLY A 26 -14.37 2.09 4.73
C GLY A 26 -15.05 2.36 3.39
N ALA A 27 -14.32 2.21 2.28
CA ALA A 27 -14.83 2.44 0.93
C ALA A 27 -16.12 1.65 0.61
N ILE A 28 -16.26 0.45 1.20
CA ILE A 28 -17.46 -0.39 1.08
C ILE A 28 -18.64 0.26 1.78
N GLU A 29 -18.49 0.65 3.03
CA GLU A 29 -19.55 1.25 3.83
C GLU A 29 -20.02 2.56 3.21
N ILE A 30 -19.07 3.33 2.68
CA ILE A 30 -19.34 4.57 1.96
C ILE A 30 -20.21 4.29 0.72
N LEU A 31 -19.76 3.41 -0.18
CA LEU A 31 -20.42 3.18 -1.48
C LEU A 31 -21.69 2.34 -1.38
N ALA A 32 -21.75 1.37 -0.46
CA ALA A 32 -22.90 0.49 -0.30
C ALA A 32 -24.01 1.08 0.57
N SER A 33 -23.68 2.00 1.49
CA SER A 33 -24.64 2.52 2.47
C SER A 33 -24.60 4.04 2.63
N ALA A 34 -23.48 4.63 3.03
CA ALA A 34 -23.44 6.03 3.47
C ALA A 34 -23.81 7.03 2.35
N CYS A 35 -23.50 6.71 1.09
CA CYS A 35 -23.90 7.49 -0.08
C CYS A 35 -25.42 7.55 -0.31
N GLN A 36 -26.18 6.63 0.28
CA GLN A 36 -27.64 6.52 0.11
C GLN A 36 -28.42 7.17 1.26
N VAL A 37 -27.74 7.62 2.32
CA VAL A 37 -28.39 8.17 3.52
C VAL A 37 -29.04 9.52 3.24
N CYS A 38 -28.27 10.49 2.72
CA CYS A 38 -28.80 11.81 2.37
C CYS A 38 -27.91 12.56 1.37
N PRO A 39 -28.44 13.61 0.70
CA PRO A 39 -27.67 14.41 -0.27
C PRO A 39 -26.43 15.09 0.32
N LEU A 40 -26.45 15.46 1.60
CA LEU A 40 -25.30 16.09 2.27
C LEU A 40 -24.10 15.15 2.32
N TRP A 41 -24.32 13.92 2.79
CA TRP A 41 -23.25 12.90 2.88
C TRP A 41 -22.73 12.54 1.50
N TRP A 42 -23.63 12.34 0.54
CA TRP A 42 -23.25 12.10 -0.85
C TRP A 42 -22.39 13.23 -1.43
N ASN A 43 -22.70 14.49 -1.09
CA ASN A 43 -21.91 15.65 -1.50
C ASN A 43 -20.53 15.67 -0.83
N ILE A 44 -20.44 15.31 0.46
CA ILE A 44 -19.14 15.16 1.14
C ILE A 44 -18.28 14.12 0.42
N PHE A 45 -18.81 12.95 0.04
CA PHE A 45 -18.07 11.91 -0.69
C PHE A 45 -17.70 12.25 -2.14
N LYS A 46 -18.03 13.44 -2.64
CA LYS A 46 -17.47 13.95 -3.91
C LYS A 46 -16.10 14.60 -3.72
N ASP A 47 -15.76 14.98 -2.50
CA ASP A 47 -14.45 15.53 -2.19
C ASP A 47 -13.39 14.44 -2.35
N PRO A 48 -12.36 14.64 -3.19
CA PRO A 48 -11.30 13.65 -3.39
C PRO A 48 -10.56 13.28 -2.10
N HIS A 49 -10.47 14.20 -1.14
CA HIS A 49 -9.83 13.94 0.15
C HIS A 49 -10.61 12.89 0.98
N MET A 50 -11.87 12.58 0.67
CA MET A 50 -12.57 11.46 1.31
C MET A 50 -12.07 10.09 0.84
N TRP A 51 -11.21 10.07 -0.18
CA TRP A 51 -10.72 8.87 -0.85
C TRP A 51 -9.19 8.81 -0.87
N HIS A 52 -8.52 9.55 0.01
CA HIS A 52 -7.07 9.45 0.19
C HIS A 52 -6.67 8.08 0.77
N THR A 53 -7.58 7.40 1.47
CA THR A 53 -7.38 6.05 1.98
C THR A 53 -8.47 5.11 1.47
N VAL A 54 -8.08 4.00 0.84
CA VAL A 54 -8.99 3.00 0.30
C VAL A 54 -8.64 1.63 0.84
N HIS A 55 -9.36 1.19 1.87
CA HIS A 55 -9.20 -0.15 2.43
C HIS A 55 -10.39 -1.04 2.07
N ILE A 56 -10.09 -2.13 1.37
CA ILE A 56 -11.01 -3.18 0.96
C ILE A 56 -10.42 -4.52 1.45
N THR A 57 -10.34 -4.65 2.78
CA THR A 57 -9.73 -5.79 3.49
C THR A 57 -10.74 -6.48 4.40
N ASN A 58 -10.45 -7.72 4.82
CA ASN A 58 -11.20 -8.42 5.88
C ASN A 58 -12.70 -8.67 5.59
N PHE A 59 -13.07 -8.82 4.32
CA PHE A 59 -14.40 -9.30 3.95
C PHE A 59 -14.45 -10.81 4.16
N ARG A 60 -15.43 -11.29 4.93
CA ARG A 60 -15.65 -12.73 5.14
C ARG A 60 -15.95 -13.38 3.79
N TYR A 61 -14.91 -13.91 3.15
CA TYR A 61 -15.05 -14.73 1.98
C TYR A 61 -15.82 -15.97 2.40
N SER A 62 -17.11 -16.03 2.06
CA SER A 62 -17.87 -17.27 2.14
C SER A 62 -17.72 -17.94 0.77
N PRO A 63 -16.89 -18.98 0.64
CA PRO A 63 -16.67 -19.67 -0.64
C PRO A 63 -17.95 -20.33 -1.21
N CYS A 64 -19.05 -20.32 -0.45
CA CYS A 64 -20.36 -20.85 -0.85
C CYS A 64 -21.39 -19.77 -1.26
N SER A 65 -21.01 -18.49 -1.37
CA SER A 65 -21.96 -17.48 -1.84
C SER A 65 -22.07 -17.50 -3.37
N PRO A 66 -23.26 -17.72 -3.95
CA PRO A 66 -23.47 -17.76 -5.40
C PRO A 66 -23.38 -16.38 -6.08
N TYR A 67 -23.10 -15.33 -5.31
CA TYR A 67 -22.92 -13.98 -5.83
C TYR A 67 -21.44 -13.71 -6.07
N ASN A 68 -21.13 -13.16 -7.25
CA ASN A 68 -19.82 -12.74 -7.68
C ASN A 68 -19.36 -11.50 -6.87
N TYR A 69 -19.09 -11.72 -5.58
CA TYR A 69 -18.69 -10.69 -4.62
C TYR A 69 -17.36 -10.04 -5.05
N GLY A 70 -16.43 -10.82 -5.62
CA GLY A 70 -15.18 -10.32 -6.17
C GLY A 70 -15.36 -9.20 -7.19
N ASP A 71 -16.21 -9.39 -8.20
CA ASP A 71 -16.46 -8.37 -9.23
C ASP A 71 -17.08 -7.09 -8.66
N ASN A 72 -17.94 -7.20 -7.65
CA ASN A 72 -18.53 -6.02 -6.99
C ASN A 72 -17.49 -5.26 -6.17
N LEU A 73 -16.60 -5.97 -5.47
CA LEU A 73 -15.49 -5.37 -4.73
C LEU A 73 -14.48 -4.68 -5.65
N THR A 74 -14.16 -5.29 -6.80
CA THR A 74 -13.33 -4.68 -7.85
C THR A 74 -13.95 -3.39 -8.38
N LYS A 75 -15.28 -3.35 -8.60
CA LYS A 75 -16.00 -2.13 -9.02
C LYS A 75 -15.96 -1.05 -7.94
N ILE A 76 -16.15 -1.42 -6.67
CA ILE A 76 -16.05 -0.52 -5.52
C ILE A 76 -14.65 0.08 -5.46
N CYS A 77 -13.61 -0.74 -5.60
CA CYS A 77 -12.22 -0.30 -5.63
C CYS A 77 -11.97 0.71 -6.76
N ARG A 78 -12.34 0.36 -8.00
CA ARG A 78 -12.20 1.26 -9.16
C ARG A 78 -12.92 2.58 -8.95
N ASN A 79 -14.11 2.56 -8.34
CA ASN A 79 -14.87 3.78 -8.07
C ASN A 79 -14.20 4.66 -7.02
N ALA A 80 -13.71 4.08 -5.93
CA ALA A 80 -12.99 4.77 -4.87
C ALA A 80 -11.71 5.43 -5.41
N VAL A 81 -10.92 4.67 -6.16
CA VAL A 81 -9.70 5.13 -6.82
C VAL A 81 -10.02 6.25 -7.82
N ALA A 82 -11.06 6.11 -8.63
CA ALA A 82 -11.46 7.16 -9.57
C ALA A 82 -11.84 8.48 -8.88
N ARG A 83 -12.39 8.41 -7.66
CA ARG A 83 -12.80 9.58 -6.87
C ARG A 83 -11.65 10.25 -6.13
N SER A 84 -10.58 9.50 -5.84
CA SER A 84 -9.36 10.06 -5.24
C SER A 84 -8.72 11.15 -6.12
N CYS A 85 -9.00 11.16 -7.44
CA CYS A 85 -8.46 12.15 -8.37
C CYS A 85 -6.93 12.35 -8.24
N GLY A 86 -6.19 11.26 -8.00
CA GLY A 86 -4.73 11.29 -7.81
C GLY A 86 -4.27 11.69 -6.40
N GLN A 87 -5.19 11.86 -5.44
CA GLN A 87 -4.89 12.15 -4.03
C GLN A 87 -4.89 10.88 -3.16
N LEU A 88 -4.73 9.70 -3.78
CA LEU A 88 -4.67 8.43 -3.07
C LEU A 88 -3.34 8.32 -2.32
N GLU A 89 -3.38 8.32 -1.00
CA GLU A 89 -2.23 8.21 -0.10
C GLU A 89 -2.03 6.77 0.42
N ASP A 90 -3.12 6.02 0.60
CA ASP A 90 -3.09 4.67 1.19
C ASP A 90 -4.12 3.74 0.52
N ILE A 91 -3.71 2.54 0.12
CA ILE A 91 -4.58 1.53 -0.46
C ILE A 91 -4.25 0.13 0.05
N ALA A 92 -5.27 -0.58 0.53
CA ALA A 92 -5.16 -1.97 0.97
C ALA A 92 -6.30 -2.78 0.36
N ILE A 93 -5.99 -3.82 -0.40
CA ILE A 93 -6.97 -4.68 -1.06
C ILE A 93 -6.66 -6.16 -0.79
N ASP A 94 -7.66 -6.90 -0.30
CA ASP A 94 -7.56 -8.36 -0.13
C ASP A 94 -8.38 -9.08 -1.21
N TYR A 95 -7.84 -10.18 -1.75
CA TYR A 95 -8.50 -11.11 -2.70
C TYR A 95 -8.91 -10.58 -4.07
N ILE A 96 -8.88 -9.26 -4.32
CA ILE A 96 -9.32 -8.63 -5.59
C ILE A 96 -8.18 -8.05 -6.45
N GLY A 97 -6.93 -8.16 -6.01
CA GLY A 97 -5.76 -7.58 -6.69
C GLY A 97 -5.39 -8.32 -7.98
N THR A 98 -6.15 -8.10 -9.05
CA THR A 98 -5.81 -8.54 -10.41
C THR A 98 -4.88 -7.53 -11.10
N ASP A 99 -4.10 -7.97 -12.08
CA ASP A 99 -3.20 -7.09 -12.86
C ASP A 99 -3.96 -5.91 -13.50
N ASP A 100 -5.18 -6.14 -13.97
CA ASP A 100 -6.05 -5.13 -14.55
C ASP A 100 -6.55 -4.10 -13.51
N LEU A 101 -6.84 -4.53 -12.28
CA LEU A 101 -7.20 -3.61 -11.19
C LEU A 101 -5.98 -2.80 -10.74
N LEU A 102 -4.81 -3.44 -10.61
CA LEU A 102 -3.56 -2.77 -10.24
C LEU A 102 -3.12 -1.76 -11.32
N ALA A 103 -3.21 -2.13 -12.60
CA ALA A 103 -2.95 -1.21 -13.71
C ALA A 103 -3.91 -0.03 -13.71
N TYR A 104 -5.19 -0.24 -13.40
CA TYR A 104 -6.16 0.84 -13.25
C TYR A 104 -5.85 1.76 -12.06
N ILE A 105 -5.47 1.19 -10.92
CA ILE A 105 -5.04 1.97 -9.74
C ILE A 105 -3.82 2.81 -10.08
N ALA A 106 -2.84 2.20 -10.75
CA ALA A 106 -1.65 2.89 -11.21
C ALA A 106 -1.98 4.05 -12.17
N ASP A 107 -2.83 3.80 -13.18
CA ASP A 107 -3.26 4.79 -14.17
C ASP A 107 -4.07 5.98 -13.59
N ARG A 108 -4.86 5.72 -12.55
CA ARG A 108 -5.78 6.71 -11.97
C ARG A 108 -5.23 7.42 -10.74
N GLY A 109 -4.25 6.82 -10.06
CA GLY A 109 -3.41 7.51 -9.10
C GLY A 109 -2.43 8.47 -9.81
N LEU A 110 -1.96 8.11 -11.00
CA LEU A 110 -0.84 8.77 -11.67
C LEU A 110 -0.97 8.64 -13.19
N SER A 111 -0.93 9.75 -13.92
CA SER A 111 -1.04 9.77 -15.38
C SER A 111 -0.09 8.77 -16.05
N HIS A 112 -0.62 7.92 -16.94
CA HIS A 112 0.07 7.18 -18.00
C HIS A 112 1.57 7.48 -18.14
N GLU A 113 2.42 6.71 -17.44
CA GLU A 113 3.82 6.38 -17.75
C GLU A 113 4.37 5.53 -16.58
N GLY A 114 5.23 4.55 -16.89
CA GLY A 114 5.60 3.43 -16.00
C GLY A 114 6.14 3.79 -14.60
N PHE A 115 6.35 2.77 -13.78
CA PHE A 115 6.89 2.85 -12.40
C PHE A 115 8.08 3.82 -12.25
N SER A 116 8.95 3.91 -13.26
CA SER A 116 10.07 4.85 -13.32
C SER A 116 9.67 6.32 -13.42
N GLU A 117 8.67 6.67 -14.21
CA GLU A 117 8.24 8.06 -14.40
C GLU A 117 7.45 8.57 -13.18
N THR A 118 6.80 7.64 -12.47
CA THR A 118 6.15 7.89 -11.20
C THR A 118 7.15 8.22 -10.10
N LEU A 119 8.20 7.42 -9.94
CA LEU A 119 9.22 7.63 -8.91
C LEU A 119 9.99 8.94 -9.12
N ARG A 120 10.21 9.33 -10.38
CA ARG A 120 10.82 10.64 -10.71
C ARG A 120 10.00 11.84 -10.22
N LYS A 121 8.69 11.67 -10.01
CA LYS A 121 7.80 12.72 -9.46
C LYS A 121 7.74 12.71 -7.93
N LEU A 122 8.41 11.76 -7.26
CA LEU A 122 8.47 11.61 -5.81
C LEU A 122 9.92 11.74 -5.26
N PRO A 123 10.65 12.84 -5.56
CA PRO A 123 12.05 12.99 -5.11
C PRO A 123 12.18 13.16 -3.59
N LEU A 124 11.08 13.46 -2.89
CA LEU A 124 11.02 13.66 -1.45
C LEU A 124 10.57 12.41 -0.67
N LEU A 125 10.41 11.27 -1.34
CA LEU A 125 9.94 10.04 -0.70
C LEU A 125 10.97 9.55 0.33
N GLU A 126 10.57 9.49 1.60
CA GLU A 126 11.42 8.98 2.69
C GLU A 126 11.12 7.53 3.07
N GLU A 127 9.91 7.03 2.80
CA GLU A 127 9.50 5.67 3.15
C GLU A 127 8.78 4.97 1.99
N LEU A 128 9.13 3.70 1.74
CA LEU A 128 8.54 2.89 0.68
C LEU A 128 8.31 1.45 1.15
N GLU A 129 7.09 0.93 0.97
CA GLU A 129 6.74 -0.46 1.23
C GLU A 129 6.25 -1.15 -0.04
N ILE A 130 6.87 -2.29 -0.36
CA ILE A 130 6.60 -3.11 -1.52
C ILE A 130 6.48 -4.57 -1.03
N SER A 131 5.29 -5.17 -1.16
CA SER A 131 5.05 -6.56 -0.74
C SER A 131 4.26 -7.36 -1.78
N GLN A 132 4.59 -8.66 -1.92
CA GLN A 132 3.84 -9.66 -2.69
C GLN A 132 3.66 -9.37 -4.20
N ASN A 133 4.60 -8.63 -4.80
CA ASN A 133 4.59 -8.33 -6.23
C ASN A 133 5.39 -9.38 -7.02
N LYS A 134 4.71 -10.16 -7.87
CA LYS A 134 5.34 -11.16 -8.77
C LYS A 134 6.09 -10.56 -9.96
N GLN A 135 5.96 -9.25 -10.19
CA GLN A 135 6.37 -8.57 -11.43
C GLN A 135 7.49 -7.53 -11.23
N LEU A 136 7.96 -7.30 -10.00
CA LEU A 136 9.01 -6.31 -9.76
C LEU A 136 10.40 -6.93 -9.99
N SER A 137 11.02 -6.53 -11.09
CA SER A 137 12.41 -6.86 -11.41
C SER A 137 13.38 -6.08 -10.50
N ASN A 138 14.62 -6.55 -10.40
CA ASN A 138 15.69 -5.83 -9.69
C ASN A 138 15.94 -4.42 -10.24
N ASP A 139 15.75 -4.22 -11.55
CA ASP A 139 15.83 -2.92 -12.20
C ASP A 139 14.87 -1.90 -11.58
N SER A 140 13.75 -2.37 -11.02
CA SER A 140 12.79 -1.52 -10.33
C SER A 140 13.35 -0.96 -9.01
N LEU A 141 14.12 -1.75 -8.26
CA LEU A 141 14.79 -1.27 -7.03
C LEU A 141 15.92 -0.29 -7.37
N GLU A 142 16.65 -0.53 -8.46
CA GLU A 142 17.65 0.42 -8.95
C GLU A 142 17.03 1.76 -9.31
N ILE A 143 15.89 1.75 -10.00
CA ILE A 143 15.14 2.97 -10.32
C ILE A 143 14.67 3.71 -9.06
N VAL A 144 14.21 2.98 -8.02
CA VAL A 144 13.84 3.59 -6.73
C VAL A 144 15.03 4.34 -6.13
N GLY A 145 16.19 3.69 -6.03
CA GLY A 145 17.35 4.32 -5.41
C GLY A 145 17.87 5.51 -6.21
N GLN A 146 17.73 5.48 -7.54
CA GLN A 146 18.08 6.60 -8.41
C GLN A 146 17.10 7.78 -8.29
N CYS A 147 15.80 7.50 -8.14
CA CYS A 147 14.76 8.53 -8.18
C CYS A 147 14.43 9.12 -6.80
N CYS A 148 14.69 8.38 -5.72
CA CYS A 148 14.33 8.75 -4.35
C CYS A 148 15.59 8.85 -3.47
N PRO A 149 16.44 9.89 -3.66
CA PRO A 149 17.71 10.01 -2.94
C PRO A 149 17.55 10.26 -1.43
N LEU A 150 16.35 10.63 -0.97
CA LEU A 150 16.02 10.89 0.43
C LEU A 150 15.37 9.69 1.12
N LEU A 151 15.30 8.52 0.47
CA LEU A 151 14.68 7.34 1.04
C LEU A 151 15.45 6.85 2.28
N LYS A 152 14.77 6.81 3.42
CA LYS A 152 15.30 6.37 4.72
C LYS A 152 14.75 5.00 5.13
N SER A 153 13.56 4.64 4.69
CA SER A 153 12.90 3.38 5.07
C SER A 153 12.44 2.61 3.85
N LEU A 154 12.89 1.36 3.72
CA LEU A 154 12.44 0.44 2.68
C LEU A 154 11.94 -0.87 3.31
N LYS A 155 10.73 -1.28 2.96
CA LYS A 155 10.20 -2.61 3.26
C LYS A 155 9.95 -3.35 1.96
N TYR A 156 10.73 -4.38 1.70
CA TYR A 156 10.69 -5.15 0.46
C TYR A 156 10.44 -6.63 0.75
N CYS A 157 9.23 -7.12 0.43
CA CYS A 157 8.86 -8.53 0.62
C CYS A 157 8.51 -9.20 -0.72
N ARG A 158 9.32 -10.17 -1.14
CA ARG A 158 9.08 -10.96 -2.37
C ARG A 158 8.03 -12.05 -2.11
N HIS A 159 7.35 -12.49 -3.18
CA HIS A 159 6.39 -13.58 -3.10
C HIS A 159 7.13 -14.94 -3.05
N PRO A 160 6.75 -15.89 -2.16
CA PRO A 160 7.49 -17.15 -1.97
C PRO A 160 7.45 -18.18 -3.11
N LEU A 161 6.88 -17.83 -4.26
CA LEU A 161 6.68 -18.72 -5.41
C LEU A 161 7.33 -18.17 -6.69
N ASP A 162 8.09 -17.08 -6.57
CA ASP A 162 8.81 -16.50 -7.70
C ASP A 162 10.04 -17.36 -7.99
N ASN A 163 9.88 -18.34 -8.88
CA ASN A 163 10.94 -19.26 -9.36
C ASN A 163 11.97 -18.55 -10.29
N ILE A 164 12.16 -17.24 -10.15
CA ILE A 164 13.09 -16.48 -10.97
C ILE A 164 14.47 -16.60 -10.33
N GLU A 165 15.41 -17.15 -11.10
CA GLU A 165 16.82 -17.35 -10.73
C GLU A 165 17.39 -16.16 -9.95
N MET A 166 18.11 -16.50 -8.87
CA MET A 166 18.70 -15.66 -7.84
C MET A 166 19.14 -14.29 -8.36
N ASN A 167 18.25 -13.33 -8.18
CA ASN A 167 18.40 -11.97 -8.66
C ASN A 167 18.90 -11.11 -7.48
N ASP A 168 20.07 -10.50 -7.67
CA ASP A 168 20.90 -9.79 -6.70
C ASP A 168 20.31 -8.45 -6.19
N ALA A 169 19.19 -8.53 -5.46
CA ALA A 169 18.52 -7.37 -4.89
C ALA A 169 19.29 -6.74 -3.72
N ALA A 170 20.03 -7.55 -2.96
CA ALA A 170 20.80 -7.10 -1.80
C ALA A 170 21.94 -6.17 -2.24
N PHE A 171 22.71 -6.54 -3.26
CA PHE A 171 23.80 -5.69 -3.74
C PHE A 171 23.26 -4.45 -4.48
N GLY A 172 22.10 -4.55 -5.15
CA GLY A 172 21.42 -3.40 -5.73
C GLY A 172 21.05 -2.35 -4.68
N ILE A 173 20.45 -2.77 -3.56
CA ILE A 173 20.12 -1.87 -2.44
C ILE A 173 21.39 -1.27 -1.84
N ALA A 174 22.39 -2.12 -1.54
CA ALA A 174 23.67 -1.70 -0.97
C ALA A 174 24.35 -0.59 -1.81
N LYS A 175 24.31 -0.72 -3.13
CA LYS A 175 24.98 0.19 -4.05
C LYS A 175 24.23 1.51 -4.24
N ILE A 176 22.89 1.48 -4.25
CA ILE A 176 22.07 2.57 -4.79
C ILE A 176 21.35 3.34 -3.66
N MET A 177 21.21 2.75 -2.47
CA MET A 177 20.47 3.34 -1.36
C MET A 177 21.32 3.47 -0.07
N PRO A 178 22.48 4.18 -0.12
CA PRO A 178 23.37 4.30 1.04
C PRO A 178 22.77 5.09 2.22
N GLY A 179 21.70 5.84 1.99
CA GLY A 179 21.02 6.67 2.98
C GLY A 179 19.95 5.96 3.83
N LEU A 180 19.74 4.66 3.62
CA LEU A 180 18.73 3.90 4.36
C LEU A 180 19.08 3.80 5.85
N HIS A 181 18.07 4.03 6.68
CA HIS A 181 18.09 3.86 8.14
C HIS A 181 17.31 2.61 8.56
N TYR A 182 16.28 2.24 7.80
CA TYR A 182 15.47 1.05 8.05
C TYR A 182 15.34 0.21 6.78
N LEU A 183 15.64 -1.07 6.88
CA LEU A 183 15.43 -2.05 5.82
C LEU A 183 14.74 -3.29 6.36
N LYS A 184 13.60 -3.65 5.78
CA LYS A 184 12.98 -4.97 5.98
C LYS A 184 13.04 -5.73 4.68
N MET A 185 13.57 -6.96 4.72
CA MET A 185 13.56 -7.85 3.58
C MET A 185 12.99 -9.22 3.91
N SER A 186 12.20 -9.73 2.98
CA SER A 186 11.74 -11.12 2.95
C SER A 186 12.15 -11.71 1.61
N LEU A 187 13.36 -12.26 1.54
CA LEU A 187 13.89 -12.97 0.39
C LEU A 187 14.15 -14.42 0.78
N ASP A 188 13.67 -15.35 -0.04
CA ASP A 188 13.81 -16.79 0.23
C ASP A 188 15.24 -17.29 0.09
N GLU A 189 16.20 -16.52 -0.44
CA GLU A 189 17.58 -16.98 -0.67
C GLU A 189 18.64 -16.01 -0.15
N LEU A 190 18.32 -15.15 0.84
CA LEU A 190 19.32 -14.22 1.39
C LEU A 190 20.47 -14.99 2.07
N THR A 191 21.70 -14.79 1.58
CA THR A 191 22.94 -15.36 2.13
C THR A 191 23.61 -14.41 3.12
N ASN A 192 24.64 -14.89 3.84
CA ASN A 192 25.44 -14.03 4.72
C ASN A 192 26.23 -12.97 3.93
N ASP A 193 26.67 -13.28 2.71
CA ASP A 193 27.40 -12.34 1.85
C ASP A 193 26.49 -11.18 1.39
N ASP A 194 25.21 -11.47 1.13
CA ASP A 194 24.19 -10.46 0.83
C ASP A 194 23.96 -9.49 2.00
N VAL A 195 23.91 -10.03 3.23
CA VAL A 195 23.77 -9.22 4.44
C VAL A 195 24.99 -8.34 4.63
N LEU A 196 26.20 -8.87 4.43
CA LEU A 196 27.44 -8.09 4.53
C LEU A 196 27.48 -6.98 3.49
N ALA A 197 27.09 -7.27 2.24
CA ALA A 197 27.01 -6.25 1.19
C ALA A 197 26.08 -5.09 1.58
N ILE A 198 24.90 -5.38 2.17
CA ILE A 198 23.97 -4.36 2.66
C ILE A 198 24.59 -3.53 3.78
N LEU A 199 25.22 -4.17 4.76
CA LEU A 199 25.84 -3.46 5.89
C LEU A 199 27.00 -2.56 5.43
N ASP A 200 27.79 -3.00 4.45
CA ASP A 200 28.88 -2.23 3.87
C ASP A 200 28.36 -1.07 2.99
N GLY A 201 27.25 -1.27 2.27
CA GLY A 201 26.68 -0.29 1.35
C GLY A 201 25.75 0.75 2.00
N CYS A 202 25.11 0.42 3.12
CA CYS A 202 24.15 1.27 3.83
C CYS A 202 24.68 1.67 5.23
N PRO A 203 25.67 2.57 5.34
CA PRO A 203 26.33 2.90 6.60
C PRO A 203 25.44 3.61 7.63
N LEU A 204 24.29 4.15 7.20
CA LEU A 204 23.31 4.82 8.08
C LEU A 204 22.24 3.86 8.61
N LEU A 205 22.34 2.57 8.31
CA LEU A 205 21.31 1.59 8.65
C LEU A 205 21.24 1.35 10.16
N GLU A 206 20.14 1.76 10.78
CA GLU A 206 19.85 1.54 12.20
C GLU A 206 19.12 0.22 12.44
N THR A 207 18.30 -0.22 11.48
CA THR A 207 17.49 -1.44 11.61
C THR A 207 17.49 -2.27 10.34
N LEU A 208 17.81 -3.56 10.48
CA LEU A 208 17.70 -4.58 9.44
C LEU A 208 16.77 -5.72 9.91
N ASP A 209 15.56 -5.78 9.37
CA ASP A 209 14.56 -6.80 9.69
C ASP A 209 14.55 -7.94 8.66
N LEU A 210 15.11 -9.08 9.08
CA LEU A 210 15.21 -10.31 8.28
C LEU A 210 14.34 -11.45 8.82
N ARG A 211 13.36 -11.17 9.70
CA ARG A 211 12.60 -12.22 10.42
C ARG A 211 11.84 -13.20 9.51
N ALA A 212 11.64 -12.86 8.25
CA ALA A 212 10.99 -13.70 7.25
C ALA A 212 11.98 -14.46 6.33
N CYS A 213 13.29 -14.21 6.44
CA CYS A 213 14.33 -14.89 5.66
C CYS A 213 14.74 -16.19 6.36
N LYS A 214 14.65 -17.32 5.64
CA LYS A 214 14.83 -18.68 6.24
C LYS A 214 16.28 -19.19 6.22
N TYR A 215 17.15 -18.60 5.40
CA TYR A 215 18.50 -19.13 5.09
C TYR A 215 19.65 -18.28 5.64
N VAL A 216 19.35 -17.16 6.31
CA VAL A 216 20.37 -16.38 7.02
C VAL A 216 20.72 -17.17 8.28
N GLU A 217 21.90 -17.79 8.29
CA GLU A 217 22.41 -18.40 9.52
C GLU A 217 22.57 -17.29 10.57
N LYS A 218 22.13 -17.56 11.81
CA LYS A 218 22.41 -16.65 12.93
C LYS A 218 23.92 -16.45 13.00
N MET A 219 24.40 -15.25 12.65
CA MET A 219 25.80 -14.92 12.82
C MET A 219 26.23 -15.24 14.25
N PRO A 220 27.32 -15.98 14.46
CA PRO A 220 27.78 -16.30 15.80
C PRO A 220 28.34 -15.03 16.44
N GLY A 221 27.59 -14.49 17.41
CA GLY A 221 28.10 -13.54 18.40
C GLY A 221 27.66 -12.09 18.21
N THR A 222 26.55 -11.73 18.87
CA THR A 222 26.49 -10.47 19.61
C THR A 222 25.91 -10.80 21.00
N ASN A 223 26.77 -10.70 22.02
CA ASN A 223 26.36 -10.59 23.43
C ASN A 223 26.03 -9.13 23.72
#